data_AF-A0A1V6WF72-F1
#
_entry.id   AF-A0A1V6WF72-F1
#
_cell.length_a   1.000
_cell.length_b   1.000
_cell.length_c   1.000
_cell.angle_alpha   90.00
_cell.angle_beta   90.00
_cell.angle_gamma   90.00
#
_symmetry.space_group_name_H-M   'P 1'
#
loop_
_entity.id
_entity.type
_entity.pdbx_description
1 polymer ?
#
loop_
_entity_poly.entity_id
_entity_poly.type
_entity_poly.pdbx_seq_one_letter_code
_entity_poly.pdbx_strand_id
1 'polypeptide(L)'
;MGSHHQDSMTSTMVHKQWGNMMVGFALARGMTYVLLYLKPPTSYLPARPPTEIIAAFCLISGGLIFMLSTRNVIEAMEHYQLDAMFTFTVGLGFSAFIIAYEVLIIALKACTVKRIQCPRLKPRFP
;
A
#
# COMPACT_ATOMS: atom_id res chain seq x y z
N MET A 1 -13.42 -14.19 -6.41
CA MET A 1 -13.83 -13.18 -5.42
C MET A 1 -14.83 -12.15 -5.95
N GLY A 2 -14.62 -11.47 -7.07
CA GLY A 2 -15.51 -10.36 -7.50
C GLY A 2 -16.93 -10.73 -8.00
N SER A 3 -17.26 -12.02 -8.13
CA SER A 3 -18.51 -12.52 -8.74
C SER A 3 -19.49 -13.14 -7.75
N HIS A 4 -19.27 -12.99 -6.44
CA HIS A 4 -20.26 -13.41 -5.45
C HIS A 4 -21.48 -12.51 -5.59
N HIS A 5 -22.66 -13.12 -5.59
CA HIS A 5 -23.92 -12.36 -5.56
C HIS A 5 -23.88 -11.39 -4.38
N GLN A 6 -24.25 -10.14 -4.65
CA GLN A 6 -24.31 -9.07 -3.67
C GLN A 6 -25.75 -8.60 -3.56
N ASP A 7 -26.17 -8.28 -2.34
CA ASP A 7 -27.57 -7.93 -2.05
C ASP A 7 -27.98 -6.59 -2.67
N SER A 8 -27.01 -5.74 -3.03
CA SER A 8 -27.26 -4.43 -3.61
C SER A 8 -26.21 -3.99 -4.64
N MET A 9 -26.55 -2.97 -5.42
CA MET A 9 -25.63 -2.34 -6.38
C MET A 9 -24.45 -1.66 -5.68
N THR A 10 -24.68 -1.00 -4.54
CA THR A 10 -23.64 -0.39 -3.72
C THR A 10 -22.65 -1.44 -3.23
N SER A 11 -23.15 -2.56 -2.68
CA SER A 11 -22.32 -3.70 -2.26
C SER A 11 -21.53 -4.26 -3.45
N THR A 12 -22.16 -4.42 -4.62
CA THR A 12 -21.49 -4.86 -5.86
C THR A 12 -20.33 -3.95 -6.24
N MET A 13 -20.51 -2.63 -6.15
CA MET A 13 -19.48 -1.67 -6.50
C MET A 13 -18.31 -1.68 -5.51
N VAL A 14 -18.59 -1.66 -4.20
CA VAL A 14 -17.55 -1.74 -3.16
C VAL A 14 -16.78 -3.06 -3.27
N HIS A 15 -17.48 -4.16 -3.56
CA HIS A 15 -16.88 -5.47 -3.72
C HIS A 15 -15.92 -5.54 -4.92
N LYS A 16 -16.30 -4.92 -6.05
CA LYS A 16 -15.41 -4.77 -7.21
C LYS A 16 -14.19 -3.91 -6.91
N GLN A 17 -14.37 -2.81 -6.16
CA GLN A 17 -13.29 -1.89 -5.81
C GLN A 17 -12.17 -2.57 -5.00
N TRP A 18 -12.51 -3.26 -3.90
CA TRP A 18 -11.48 -3.96 -3.12
C TRP A 18 -10.85 -5.10 -3.93
N GLY A 19 -11.64 -5.80 -4.74
CA GLY A 19 -11.15 -6.87 -5.61
C GLY A 19 -10.11 -6.38 -6.61
N ASN A 20 -10.36 -5.24 -7.26
CA ASN A 20 -9.41 -4.62 -8.19
C ASN A 20 -8.10 -4.21 -7.50
N MET A 21 -8.17 -3.72 -6.25
CA MET A 21 -6.97 -3.41 -5.48
C MET A 21 -6.16 -4.67 -5.12
N MET A 22 -6.82 -5.78 -4.77
CA MET A 22 -6.12 -7.05 -4.54
C MET A 22 -5.45 -7.60 -5.81
N VAL A 23 -6.07 -7.41 -6.98
CA VAL A 23 -5.44 -7.72 -8.27
C VAL A 23 -4.20 -6.84 -8.49
N GLY A 24 -4.31 -5.54 -8.27
CA GLY A 24 -3.18 -4.61 -8.35
C GLY A 24 -2.02 -5.02 -7.43
N PHE A 25 -2.33 -5.43 -6.20
CA PHE A 25 -1.35 -6.00 -5.27
C PHE A 25 -0.68 -7.26 -5.84
N ALA A 26 -1.45 -8.23 -6.32
CA ALA A 26 -0.91 -9.48 -6.84
C ALA A 26 0.01 -9.25 -8.05
N LEU A 27 -0.37 -8.34 -8.96
CA LEU A 27 0.44 -7.97 -10.12
C LEU A 27 1.74 -7.26 -9.71
N ALA A 28 1.66 -6.26 -8.82
CA ALA A 28 2.83 -5.54 -8.33
C ALA A 28 3.80 -6.48 -7.58
N ARG A 29 3.25 -7.43 -6.81
CA ARG A 29 4.01 -8.47 -6.11
C ARG A 29 4.69 -9.43 -7.08
N GLY A 30 3.98 -9.87 -8.12
CA GLY A 30 4.56 -10.66 -9.21
C GLY A 30 5.71 -9.93 -9.88
N MET A 31 5.57 -8.64 -10.15
CA MET A 31 6.64 -7.81 -10.70
C MET A 31 7.84 -7.69 -9.76
N THR A 32 7.63 -7.60 -8.44
CA THR A 32 8.75 -7.67 -7.49
C THR A 32 9.56 -8.96 -7.68
N TYR A 33 8.90 -10.10 -7.79
CA TYR A 33 9.60 -11.37 -8.00
C TYR A 33 10.38 -11.39 -9.31
N VAL A 34 9.81 -10.85 -10.40
CA VAL A 34 10.52 -10.69 -11.68
C VAL A 34 11.77 -9.80 -11.51
N LEU A 35 11.67 -8.65 -10.84
CA LEU A 35 12.81 -7.77 -10.61
C LEU A 35 13.91 -8.42 -9.78
N LEU A 36 13.52 -9.14 -8.72
CA LEU A 36 14.47 -9.86 -7.86
C LEU A 36 15.13 -11.05 -8.58
N TYR A 37 14.41 -11.70 -9.50
CA TYR A 37 14.99 -12.75 -10.36
C TYR A 37 16.00 -12.17 -11.36
N LEU A 38 15.67 -11.06 -12.01
CA LEU A 38 16.56 -10.41 -12.99
C LEU A 38 17.79 -9.76 -12.34
N LYS A 39 17.65 -9.21 -11.12
CA LYS A 39 18.72 -8.58 -10.36
C LYS A 39 18.70 -9.05 -8.91
N PRO A 40 19.31 -10.21 -8.61
CA PRO A 40 19.35 -10.72 -7.25
C PRO A 40 20.09 -9.75 -6.31
N PRO A 41 19.64 -9.64 -5.04
CA PRO A 41 20.28 -8.76 -4.08
C PRO A 41 21.71 -9.21 -3.80
N THR A 42 22.67 -8.30 -4.01
CA THR A 42 24.09 -8.52 -3.73
C THR A 42 24.51 -8.02 -2.34
N SER A 43 23.66 -7.19 -1.72
CA SER A 43 23.88 -6.65 -0.38
C SER A 43 23.14 -7.47 0.67
N TYR A 44 23.70 -7.54 1.88
CA TYR A 44 23.01 -8.07 3.07
C TYR A 44 21.87 -7.15 3.55
N LEU A 45 21.80 -5.92 3.04
CA LEU A 45 20.72 -5.00 3.34
C LEU A 45 19.45 -5.36 2.55
N PRO A 46 18.25 -5.20 3.12
CA PRO A 46 17.00 -5.51 2.44
C PRO A 46 16.87 -4.78 1.10
N ALA A 47 16.62 -5.52 0.02
CA ALA A 47 16.29 -4.94 -1.28
C ALA A 47 14.96 -4.20 -1.21
N ARG A 48 14.88 -3.04 -1.87
CA ARG A 48 13.69 -2.17 -1.87
C ARG A 48 13.26 -1.86 -3.31
N PRO A 49 12.79 -2.86 -4.07
CA PRO A 49 12.33 -2.61 -5.43
C PRO A 49 11.11 -1.66 -5.38
N PRO A 50 11.02 -0.66 -6.29
CA PRO A 50 9.92 0.32 -6.27
C PRO A 50 8.52 -0.29 -6.31
N THR A 51 8.39 -1.50 -6.89
CA THR A 51 7.15 -2.26 -6.99
C THR A 51 6.56 -2.65 -5.63
N GLU A 52 7.38 -2.78 -4.59
CA GLU A 52 6.89 -3.11 -3.24
C GLU A 52 6.07 -1.98 -2.62
N ILE A 53 6.35 -0.71 -2.96
CA ILE A 53 5.54 0.42 -2.49
C ILE A 53 4.13 0.35 -3.10
N ILE A 54 4.04 0.03 -4.39
CA ILE A 54 2.77 -0.13 -5.10
C ILE A 54 2.01 -1.34 -4.54
N ALA A 55 2.70 -2.46 -4.33
CA ALA A 55 2.11 -3.65 -3.73
C ALA A 55 1.54 -3.35 -2.34
N ALA A 56 2.29 -2.66 -1.48
CA ALA A 56 1.84 -2.25 -0.15
C ALA A 56 0.63 -1.32 -0.21
N PHE A 57 0.63 -0.33 -1.11
CA PHE A 57 -0.50 0.58 -1.30
C PHE A 57 -1.78 -0.15 -1.70
N CYS A 58 -1.70 -1.03 -2.70
CA CYS A 58 -2.83 -1.82 -3.16
C CYS A 58 -3.32 -2.79 -2.08
N LEU A 59 -2.41 -3.40 -1.30
CA LEU A 59 -2.76 -4.34 -0.24
C LEU A 59 -3.48 -3.65 0.93
N ILE A 60 -2.93 -2.54 1.43
CA ILE A 60 -3.53 -1.78 2.54
C ILE A 60 -4.89 -1.21 2.10
N SER A 61 -4.93 -0.56 0.94
CA SER A 61 -6.15 0.03 0.39
C SER A 61 -7.22 -1.02 0.17
N GLY A 62 -6.92 -2.09 -0.56
CA GLY A 62 -7.90 -3.14 -0.82
C GLY A 62 -8.33 -3.86 0.46
N GLY A 63 -7.43 -4.08 1.42
CA GLY A 63 -7.78 -4.67 2.72
C GLY A 63 -8.74 -3.78 3.51
N LEU A 64 -8.53 -2.47 3.52
CA LEU A 64 -9.42 -1.51 4.17
C LEU A 64 -10.80 -1.48 3.50
N ILE A 65 -10.87 -1.39 2.16
CA ILE A 65 -12.15 -1.41 1.44
C ILE A 65 -12.88 -2.75 1.64
N PHE A 66 -12.16 -3.86 1.76
CA PHE A 66 -12.73 -5.16 2.10
C PHE A 66 -13.35 -5.17 3.51
N MET A 67 -12.71 -4.55 4.50
CA MET A 67 -13.31 -4.40 5.84
C MET A 67 -14.54 -3.47 5.82
N LEU A 68 -14.55 -2.44 4.97
CA LEU A 68 -15.70 -1.55 4.78
C LEU A 68 -16.86 -2.20 4.01
N SER A 69 -16.62 -3.29 3.28
CA SER A 69 -17.68 -3.98 2.52
C SER A 69 -18.57 -4.89 3.37
N THR A 70 -18.64 -4.65 4.69
CA THR A 70 -19.54 -5.38 5.60
C THR A 70 -20.97 -4.90 5.44
N ARG A 71 -21.94 -5.82 5.62
CA ARG A 71 -23.37 -5.52 5.44
C ARG A 71 -23.84 -4.27 6.19
N ASN A 72 -23.46 -4.13 7.46
CA ASN A 72 -23.86 -2.98 8.29
C ASN A 72 -23.34 -1.64 7.74
N VAL A 73 -22.12 -1.63 7.18
CA VAL A 73 -21.55 -0.42 6.58
C VAL A 73 -22.22 -0.11 5.25
N ILE A 74 -22.51 -1.13 4.43
CA ILE A 74 -23.26 -0.95 3.18
C ILE A 74 -24.68 -0.40 3.47
N GLU A 75 -25.40 -0.96 4.44
CA GLU A 75 -26.72 -0.48 4.85
C GLU A 75 -26.66 0.98 5.32
N ALA A 76 -25.61 1.36 6.07
CA ALA A 76 -25.38 2.76 6.43
C ALA A 76 -25.09 3.64 5.21
N MET A 77 -24.28 3.18 4.26
CA MET A 77 -24.03 3.92 3.01
C MET A 77 -25.33 4.15 2.23
N GLU A 78 -26.19 3.14 2.12
CA GLU A 78 -27.47 3.26 1.43
C GLU A 78 -28.44 4.19 2.17
N HIS A 79 -28.51 4.08 3.50
CA HIS A 79 -29.33 4.95 4.34
C HIS A 79 -28.93 6.43 4.20
N TYR A 80 -27.62 6.71 4.18
CA TYR A 80 -27.10 8.07 4.02
C TYR A 80 -26.89 8.49 2.55
N GLN A 81 -27.32 7.69 1.58
CA GLN A 81 -27.17 7.98 0.13
C GLN A 81 -25.71 8.23 -0.29
N LEU A 82 -24.76 7.49 0.31
CA LEU A 82 -23.33 7.57 -0.01
C LEU A 82 -22.97 6.67 -1.18
N ASP A 83 -22.21 7.22 -2.13
CA ASP A 83 -21.71 6.47 -3.27
C ASP A 83 -20.49 5.61 -2.90
N ALA A 84 -20.30 4.49 -3.60
CA ALA A 84 -19.13 3.63 -3.43
C ALA A 84 -17.80 4.35 -3.71
N MET A 85 -17.77 5.37 -4.58
CA MET A 85 -16.57 6.16 -4.84
C MET A 85 -16.18 7.05 -3.66
N PHE A 86 -17.13 7.43 -2.80
CA PHE A 86 -16.82 8.19 -1.58
C PHE A 86 -15.97 7.35 -0.63
N THR A 87 -16.45 6.16 -0.26
CA THR A 87 -15.72 5.26 0.65
C THR A 87 -14.39 4.81 0.06
N PHE A 88 -14.34 4.61 -1.26
CA PHE A 88 -13.10 4.32 -1.97
C PHE A 88 -12.09 5.47 -1.88
N THR A 89 -12.49 6.70 -2.18
CA THR A 89 -11.60 7.87 -2.13
C THR A 89 -11.07 8.10 -0.72
N VAL A 90 -11.94 8.01 0.29
CA VAL A 90 -11.55 8.14 1.70
C VAL A 90 -10.58 7.03 2.10
N GLY A 91 -10.86 5.78 1.73
CA GLY A 91 -10.00 4.64 2.04
C GLY A 91 -8.62 4.72 1.36
N LEU A 92 -8.58 5.12 0.08
CA LEU A 92 -7.32 5.35 -0.64
C LEU A 92 -6.52 6.51 -0.04
N GLY A 93 -7.19 7.63 0.28
CA GLY A 93 -6.56 8.80 0.89
C GLY A 93 -5.97 8.48 2.26
N PHE A 94 -6.70 7.75 3.10
CA PHE A 94 -6.21 7.30 4.40
C PHE A 94 -5.03 6.34 4.27
N SER A 95 -5.11 5.38 3.34
CA SER A 95 -4.01 4.44 3.08
C SER A 95 -2.76 5.16 2.56
N ALA A 96 -2.92 6.12 1.66
CA ALA A 96 -1.83 6.95 1.15
C ALA A 96 -1.19 7.80 2.25
N PHE A 97 -2.00 8.38 3.14
CA PHE A 97 -1.52 9.15 4.28
C PHE A 97 -0.65 8.30 5.21
N ILE A 98 -1.10 7.09 5.57
CA ILE A 98 -0.33 6.15 6.41
C ILE A 98 1.01 5.81 5.75
N ILE A 99 1.01 5.42 4.47
CA ILE A 99 2.24 5.05 3.77
C ILE A 99 3.18 6.25 3.65
N ALA A 100 2.65 7.45 3.36
CA ALA A 100 3.46 8.66 3.30
C ALA A 100 4.09 8.99 4.66
N TYR A 101 3.35 8.80 5.76
CA TYR A 101 3.87 8.95 7.11
C TYR A 101 5.01 7.98 7.40
N GLU A 102 4.84 6.69 7.11
CA GLU A 102 5.90 5.68 7.29
C GLU A 102 7.16 6.01 6.46
N VAL A 103 6.98 6.38 5.18
CA VAL A 103 8.09 6.79 4.31
C VAL A 103 8.80 8.02 4.85
N LEU A 104 8.06 9.00 5.37
CA LEU A 104 8.62 10.19 6.00
C LEU A 104 9.50 9.84 7.21
N ILE A 105 9.01 8.99 8.11
CA ILE A 105 9.77 8.56 9.30
C ILE A 105 11.04 7.80 8.91
N ILE A 106 10.95 6.90 7.92
CA ILE A 106 12.13 6.17 7.40
C ILE A 106 13.13 7.14 6.74
N ALA A 107 12.64 8.13 5.98
CA ALA A 107 13.49 9.14 5.35
C ALA A 107 14.19 10.02 6.38
N LEU A 108 13.49 10.46 7.43
CA LEU A 108 14.06 11.23 8.54
C LEU A 108 15.16 10.43 9.25
N LYS A 109 14.90 9.16 9.57
CA LYS A 109 15.91 8.25 10.16
C LYS A 109 17.14 8.13 9.25
N ALA A 110 16.95 7.91 7.95
CA ALA A 110 18.05 7.80 7.00
C ALA A 110 18.86 9.10 6.89
N CYS A 111 18.20 10.25 6.86
CA CYS A 111 18.84 11.56 6.87
C CYS A 111 19.71 11.78 8.11
N THR A 112 19.22 11.44 9.30
CA THR A 112 19.96 11.58 10.55
C THR A 112 21.18 10.66 10.59
N VAL A 113 21.02 9.38 10.23
CA VAL A 113 22.15 8.43 10.17
C VAL A 113 23.23 8.90 9.20
N LYS A 114 22.85 9.37 8.00
CA LYS A 114 23.79 9.90 7.01
C LYS A 114 24.58 11.10 7.54
N ARG A 115 23.95 11.99 8.30
CA ARG A 115 24.61 13.15 8.92
C ARG A 115 25.57 12.75 10.04
N ILE A 116 25.26 11.72 10.82
CA ILE A 116 26.13 11.24 11.91
C ILE A 116 27.34 10.46 11.38
N GLN A 117 27.18 9.69 10.30
CA GLN A 117 28.25 8.85 9.75
C GLN A 117 29.34 9.63 8.97
N CYS A 118 29.12 10.90 8.64
CA CYS A 118 30.07 11.73 7.90
C CYS A 118 30.47 12.95 8.76
N PRO A 119 31.76 13.18 9.15
CA PRO A 119 33.02 12.48 8.84
C PRO A 119 33.80 11.96 10.08
N ARG A 120 34.11 10.66 10.14
CA ARG A 120 35.39 10.21 10.77
C ARG A 120 36.50 10.51 9.76
N LEU A 121 37.20 11.62 9.96
CA LEU A 121 38.49 11.88 9.32
C LEU A 121 39.35 10.63 9.46
N LYS A 122 39.81 10.07 8.33
CA LYS A 122 40.87 9.04 8.37
C LYS A 122 42.04 9.64 9.15
N PRO A 123 42.57 8.97 10.19
CA PRO A 123 43.83 9.41 10.77
C PRO A 123 44.87 9.33 9.65
N ARG A 124 45.41 10.49 9.25
CA ARG A 124 46.59 10.55 8.42
C ARG A 124 47.75 10.15 9.34
N PHE A 125 48.04 8.85 9.39
CA PHE A 125 49.27 8.37 10.02
C PHE A 125 50.48 8.76 9.15
N PRO A 126 51.64 9.04 9.77
CA PRO A 126 52.80 9.65 9.12
C PRO A 126 53.46 8.76 8.07
#